data_AF-A0A7D9LRY2-F1
#
_entry.id   AF-A0A7D9LRY2-F1
#
_cell.length_a   1.000
_cell.length_b   1.000
_cell.length_c   1.000
_cell.angle_alpha   90.00
_cell.angle_beta   90.00
_cell.angle_gamma   90.00
#
_symmetry.space_group_name_H-M   'P 1'
#
loop_
_entity.id
_entity.type
_entity.pdbx_description
1 polymer ?
#
loop_
_entity_poly.entity_id
_entity_poly.type
_entity_poly.pdbx_seq_one_letter_code
_entity_poly.pdbx_strand_id
1 'polypeptide(L)'
;MIKDENLEDLGRMYSLMKSSVTGLRSMVQLLEDNIKEKGLETVRCIDAEKTPHNYVDALLQIHRKYFTLINNTFNGDKAFFKALDQACYVIVNTEQTDKRNCQSAELLARFADSILKKSQRNLSESEQEEKMADIIIIFKYLDNKDIFQM
;
A
#
# COMPACT_ATOMS: atom_id res chain seq x y z
N MET A 1 -9.76 3.63 -18.53
CA MET A 1 -10.89 2.75 -18.12
C MET A 1 -10.34 1.41 -17.65
N ILE A 2 -9.69 1.38 -16.47
CA ILE A 2 -9.11 0.16 -15.89
C ILE A 2 -10.03 -0.26 -14.73
N LYS A 3 -11.15 -0.90 -15.04
CA LYS A 3 -12.09 -1.44 -14.04
C LYS A 3 -12.56 -2.82 -14.54
N ASP A 4 -12.25 -3.84 -13.74
CA ASP A 4 -12.67 -5.25 -13.84
C ASP A 4 -12.31 -6.08 -15.09
N GLU A 5 -12.56 -5.62 -16.31
CA GLU A 5 -12.28 -6.41 -17.54
C GLU A 5 -10.79 -6.69 -17.76
N ASN A 6 -9.91 -5.93 -17.09
CA ASN A 6 -8.47 -6.13 -17.20
C ASN A 6 -7.95 -7.34 -16.42
N LEU A 7 -8.64 -7.91 -15.42
CA LEU A 7 -8.06 -9.00 -14.62
C LEU A 7 -7.87 -10.29 -15.43
N GLU A 8 -8.86 -10.63 -16.24
CA GLU A 8 -8.77 -11.77 -17.16
C GLU A 8 -7.75 -11.52 -18.27
N ASP A 9 -7.71 -10.29 -18.80
CA ASP A 9 -6.75 -9.89 -19.83
C ASP A 9 -5.31 -9.88 -19.29
N LEU A 10 -5.13 -9.44 -18.04
CA LEU A 10 -3.85 -9.44 -17.33
C LEU A 10 -3.38 -10.86 -17.00
N GLY A 11 -4.31 -11.78 -16.70
CA GLY A 11 -4.04 -13.22 -16.56
C GLY A 11 -3.66 -13.88 -17.89
N ARG A 12 -4.31 -13.50 -18.99
CA ARG A 12 -3.93 -13.94 -20.35
C ARG A 12 -2.57 -13.38 -20.76
N MET A 13 -2.32 -12.09 -20.50
CA MET A 13 -1.02 -11.46 -20.71
C MET A 13 0.06 -12.14 -19.88
N TYR A 14 -0.20 -12.48 -18.61
CA TYR A 14 0.73 -13.24 -17.79
C TYR A 14 1.03 -14.62 -18.37
N SER A 15 0.01 -15.35 -18.83
CA SER A 15 0.20 -16.66 -19.46
C SER A 15 1.03 -16.58 -20.76
N LEU A 16 0.78 -15.57 -21.59
CA LEU A 16 1.53 -15.31 -22.83
C LEU A 16 2.96 -14.86 -22.54
N MET A 17 3.15 -14.01 -21.53
CA MET A 17 4.45 -13.43 -21.19
C MET A 17 5.30 -14.30 -20.26
N LYS A 18 4.72 -15.33 -19.61
CA LYS A 18 5.50 -16.36 -18.88
C LYS A 18 6.54 -17.04 -19.79
N SER A 19 6.26 -17.11 -21.10
CA SER A 19 7.20 -17.66 -22.08
C SER A 19 8.32 -16.69 -22.49
N SER A 20 8.26 -15.41 -22.12
CA SER A 20 9.25 -14.38 -22.46
C SER A 20 9.66 -13.58 -21.23
N VAL A 21 10.90 -13.81 -20.75
CA VAL A 21 11.48 -13.16 -19.56
C VAL A 21 11.41 -11.63 -19.63
N THR A 22 11.51 -11.05 -20.83
CA THR A 22 11.41 -9.59 -21.05
C THR A 22 9.99 -9.08 -20.82
N GLY A 23 8.98 -9.85 -21.25
CA GLY A 23 7.58 -9.48 -21.11
C GLY A 23 7.12 -9.41 -19.65
N LEU A 24 7.56 -10.38 -18.84
CA LEU A 24 7.31 -10.39 -17.40
C LEU A 24 7.88 -9.14 -16.72
N ARG A 25 9.10 -8.74 -17.07
CA ARG A 25 9.74 -7.53 -16.53
C ARG A 25 8.94 -6.27 -16.89
N SER A 26 8.47 -6.15 -18.13
CA SER A 26 7.64 -5.02 -18.56
C SER A 26 6.29 -4.96 -17.83
N MET A 27 5.65 -6.11 -17.57
CA MET A 27 4.41 -6.14 -16.77
C MET A 27 4.64 -5.68 -15.33
N VAL A 28 5.73 -6.13 -14.72
CA VAL A 28 6.09 -5.75 -13.35
C VAL A 28 6.27 -4.24 -13.26
N GLN A 29 6.97 -3.63 -14.22
CA GLN A 29 7.13 -2.17 -14.28
C GLN A 29 5.81 -1.44 -14.51
N LEU A 30 4.96 -1.93 -15.41
CA LEU A 30 3.67 -1.31 -15.69
C LEU A 30 2.72 -1.39 -14.48
N LEU A 31 2.75 -2.50 -13.75
CA LEU A 31 2.01 -2.64 -12.50
C LEU A 31 2.56 -1.66 -11.45
N GLU A 32 3.88 -1.60 -11.28
CA GLU A 32 4.54 -0.69 -10.33
C GLU A 32 4.13 0.78 -10.60
N ASP A 33 4.19 1.21 -11.86
CA ASP A 33 3.86 2.56 -12.29
C ASP A 33 2.38 2.89 -12.06
N ASN A 34 1.48 1.97 -12.40
CA ASN A 34 0.05 2.10 -12.15
C ASN A 34 -0.26 2.17 -10.64
N ILE A 35 0.40 1.37 -9.80
CA ILE A 35 0.24 1.45 -8.34
C ILE A 35 0.70 2.83 -7.85
N LYS A 36 1.88 3.29 -8.30
CA LYS A 36 2.43 4.60 -7.92
C LYS A 36 1.50 5.74 -8.32
N GLU A 37 1.07 5.79 -9.57
CA GLU A 37 0.18 6.85 -10.08
C GLU A 37 -1.12 6.90 -9.29
N LYS A 38 -1.76 5.73 -9.08
CA LYS A 38 -3.04 5.63 -8.39
C LYS A 38 -2.92 5.90 -6.89
N GLY A 39 -1.82 5.47 -6.28
CA GLY A 39 -1.49 5.76 -4.89
C GLY A 39 -1.21 7.23 -4.67
N LEU A 40 -0.42 7.85 -5.53
CA LEU A 40 -0.15 9.29 -5.52
C LEU A 40 -1.42 10.11 -5.71
N GLU A 41 -2.29 9.73 -6.65
CA GLU A 41 -3.57 10.41 -6.86
C GLU A 41 -4.46 10.34 -5.61
N THR A 42 -4.55 9.15 -5.01
CA THR A 42 -5.36 8.94 -3.80
C THR A 42 -4.82 9.74 -2.61
N VAL A 43 -3.49 9.70 -2.40
CA VAL A 43 -2.82 10.46 -1.34
C VAL A 43 -2.96 11.96 -1.56
N ARG A 44 -2.81 12.45 -2.80
CA ARG A 44 -2.98 13.88 -3.13
C ARG A 44 -4.41 14.38 -2.91
N CYS A 45 -5.40 13.51 -3.05
CA CYS A 45 -6.79 13.83 -2.79
C CYS A 45 -7.11 13.89 -1.29
N ILE A 46 -6.33 13.20 -0.46
CA ILE A 46 -6.54 13.12 0.98
C ILE A 46 -5.68 14.17 1.69
N ASP A 47 -6.34 15.07 2.40
CA ASP A 47 -5.67 16.01 3.27
C ASP A 47 -5.16 15.27 4.53
N ALA A 48 -3.92 14.79 4.44
CA ALA A 48 -3.30 13.95 5.46
C ALA A 48 -3.25 14.64 6.83
N GLU A 49 -3.16 15.97 6.88
CA GLU A 49 -3.15 16.76 8.13
C GLU A 49 -4.51 16.75 8.83
N LYS A 50 -5.61 16.79 8.09
CA LYS A 50 -6.97 16.75 8.65
C LYS A 50 -7.45 15.33 8.95
N THR A 51 -7.03 14.36 8.14
CA THR A 51 -7.67 13.03 8.10
C THR A 51 -6.65 11.89 8.06
N PRO A 52 -5.83 11.69 9.12
CA PRO A 52 -4.83 10.61 9.21
C PRO A 52 -5.41 9.23 8.92
N HIS A 53 -6.61 8.97 9.42
CA HIS A 53 -7.28 7.68 9.27
C HIS A 53 -7.59 7.35 7.81
N ASN A 54 -8.05 8.33 7.01
CA ASN A 54 -8.32 8.10 5.59
C ASN A 54 -7.05 7.86 4.81
N TYR A 55 -5.95 8.53 5.17
CA TYR A 55 -4.65 8.33 4.52
C TYR A 55 -4.14 6.90 4.71
N VAL A 56 -4.13 6.43 5.97
CA VAL A 56 -3.69 5.05 6.29
C VAL A 56 -4.64 4.03 5.67
N ASP A 57 -5.96 4.24 5.76
CA ASP A 57 -6.96 3.34 5.18
C ASP A 57 -6.84 3.26 3.64
N ALA A 58 -6.63 4.39 2.97
CA ALA A 58 -6.43 4.42 1.52
C ALA A 58 -5.17 3.64 1.09
N LEU A 59 -4.05 3.82 1.78
CA LEU A 59 -2.82 3.06 1.52
C LEU A 59 -3.03 1.56 1.72
N LEU A 60 -3.73 1.17 2.78
CA LEU A 60 -4.08 -0.22 3.08
C LEU A 60 -4.98 -0.83 2.01
N GLN A 61 -6.01 -0.09 1.59
CA GLN A 61 -6.92 -0.54 0.53
C GLN A 61 -6.16 -0.77 -0.77
N ILE A 62 -5.24 0.13 -1.12
CA ILE A 62 -4.36 -0.04 -2.28
C ILE A 62 -3.53 -1.31 -2.10
N HIS A 63 -2.80 -1.44 -0.99
CA HIS A 63 -1.96 -2.61 -0.74
C HIS A 63 -2.76 -3.92 -0.82
N ARG A 64 -3.88 -4.06 -0.10
CA ARG A 64 -4.73 -5.26 -0.11
C ARG A 64 -5.27 -5.54 -1.52
N LYS A 65 -5.76 -4.52 -2.23
CA LYS A 65 -6.29 -4.66 -3.60
C LYS A 65 -5.24 -5.22 -4.56
N TYR A 66 -4.04 -4.67 -4.57
CA TYR A 66 -2.97 -5.13 -5.44
C TYR A 66 -2.38 -6.47 -4.97
N PHE A 67 -2.31 -6.72 -3.66
CA PHE A 67 -1.90 -8.01 -3.10
C PHE A 67 -2.82 -9.15 -3.55
N THR A 68 -4.14 -8.97 -3.43
CA THR A 68 -5.14 -9.94 -3.91
C THR A 68 -5.06 -10.10 -5.43
N LEU A 69 -4.88 -9.00 -6.16
CA LEU A 69 -4.72 -9.03 -7.62
C LEU A 69 -3.50 -9.86 -8.02
N ILE A 70 -2.36 -9.68 -7.35
CA ILE A 70 -1.13 -10.43 -7.63
C ILE A 70 -1.30 -11.90 -7.31
N ASN A 71 -1.93 -12.21 -6.18
CA ASN A 71 -2.14 -13.59 -5.78
C ASN A 71 -3.08 -14.33 -6.74
N ASN A 72 -4.15 -13.67 -7.19
CA ASN A 72 -5.17 -14.28 -8.05
C ASN A 72 -4.76 -14.31 -9.53
N THR A 73 -4.08 -13.25 -10.02
CA THR A 73 -3.78 -13.06 -11.46
C THR A 73 -2.39 -13.54 -11.84
N PHE A 74 -1.41 -13.29 -10.97
CA PHE A 74 0.00 -13.62 -11.20
C PHE A 74 0.46 -14.82 -10.37
N ASN A 75 -0.49 -15.58 -9.81
CA ASN A 75 -0.23 -16.81 -9.05
C ASN A 75 0.78 -16.60 -7.90
N GLY A 76 0.80 -15.39 -7.31
CA GLY A 76 1.68 -15.04 -6.20
C GLY A 76 3.17 -14.86 -6.58
N ASP A 77 3.46 -14.43 -7.81
CA ASP A 77 4.83 -14.25 -8.27
C ASP A 77 5.59 -13.15 -7.48
N LYS A 78 6.77 -13.54 -6.98
CA LYS A 78 7.60 -12.69 -6.10
C LYS A 78 8.05 -11.39 -6.78
N ALA A 79 8.21 -11.37 -8.10
CA ALA A 79 8.62 -10.16 -8.82
C ALA A 79 7.55 -9.06 -8.71
N PHE A 80 6.27 -9.43 -8.78
CA PHE A 80 5.16 -8.51 -8.66
C PHE A 80 4.96 -8.04 -7.21
N PHE A 81 5.13 -8.93 -6.23
CA PHE A 81 5.14 -8.51 -4.82
C PHE A 81 6.26 -7.51 -4.53
N LYS A 82 7.45 -7.71 -5.11
CA LYS A 82 8.55 -6.76 -4.96
C LYS A 82 8.22 -5.39 -5.57
N ALA A 83 7.60 -5.35 -6.74
CA ALA A 83 7.14 -4.12 -7.37
C ALA A 83 6.03 -3.43 -6.55
N LEU A 84 5.09 -4.18 -5.98
CA LEU A 84 4.09 -3.64 -5.07
C LEU A 84 4.75 -3.01 -3.84
N ASP A 85 5.68 -3.72 -3.19
CA ASP A 85 6.43 -3.21 -2.04
C ASP A 85 7.17 -1.91 -2.40
N GLN A 86 7.85 -1.88 -3.54
CA GLN A 86 8.59 -0.72 -4.02
C GLN A 86 7.66 0.45 -4.36
N ALA A 87 6.52 0.19 -5.00
CA ALA A 87 5.53 1.21 -5.31
C ALA A 87 4.93 1.81 -4.03
N CYS A 88 4.53 0.97 -3.06
CA CYS A 88 4.04 1.41 -1.76
C CYS A 88 5.10 2.22 -1.01
N TYR A 89 6.34 1.76 -0.98
CA TYR A 89 7.45 2.51 -0.41
C TYR A 89 7.59 3.88 -1.08
N VAL A 90 7.57 3.95 -2.41
CA VAL A 90 7.63 5.23 -3.13
C VAL A 90 6.41 6.08 -2.77
N ILE A 91 5.16 5.59 -2.79
CA ILE A 91 3.98 6.41 -2.45
C ILE A 91 4.08 7.01 -1.05
N VAL A 92 4.55 6.23 -0.07
CA VAL A 92 4.71 6.66 1.32
C VAL A 92 5.86 7.67 1.48
N ASN A 93 6.92 7.55 0.67
CA ASN A 93 8.14 8.36 0.76
C ASN A 93 8.33 9.39 -0.37
N THR A 94 7.46 9.46 -1.39
CA THR A 94 7.69 10.28 -2.60
C THR A 94 7.29 11.74 -2.41
N GLU A 95 6.66 12.08 -1.29
CA GLU A 95 6.45 13.47 -0.86
C GLU A 95 7.56 13.94 0.08
N GLN A 96 8.79 13.55 -0.24
CA GLN A 96 10.07 13.96 0.34
C GLN A 96 10.34 15.47 0.17
N THR A 97 9.44 16.30 0.66
CA THR A 97 9.87 17.52 1.34
C THR A 97 10.05 17.11 2.79
N ASP A 98 11.23 17.36 3.36
CA ASP A 98 11.70 17.00 4.71
C ASP A 98 10.64 17.04 5.85
N LYS A 99 9.58 17.85 5.69
CA LYS A 99 8.45 17.99 6.62
C LYS A 99 7.43 16.84 6.62
N ARG A 100 7.20 16.13 5.50
CA ARG A 100 6.12 15.13 5.40
C ARG A 100 6.52 13.71 5.81
N ASN A 101 7.81 13.36 5.83
CA ASN A 101 8.24 12.05 6.36
C ASN A 101 7.96 11.94 7.87
N CYS A 102 8.25 13.00 8.63
CA CYS A 102 7.84 13.09 10.04
C CYS A 102 6.32 13.08 10.17
N GLN A 103 5.59 13.69 9.23
CA GLN A 103 4.14 13.72 9.22
C GLN A 103 3.54 12.32 9.02
N SER A 104 4.01 11.51 8.06
CA SER A 104 3.49 10.15 7.85
C SER A 104 3.66 9.24 9.07
N ALA A 105 4.83 9.32 9.74
CA ALA A 105 5.08 8.58 10.99
C ALA A 105 4.19 9.08 12.14
N GLU A 106 4.05 10.41 12.29
CA GLU A 106 3.19 11.02 13.28
C GLU A 106 1.70 10.69 13.05
N LEU A 107 1.25 10.69 11.80
CA LEU A 107 -0.12 10.31 11.43
C LEU A 107 -0.39 8.84 11.75
N LEU A 108 0.58 7.94 11.52
CA LEU A 108 0.49 6.54 11.93
C LEU A 108 0.41 6.41 13.46
N ALA A 109 1.26 7.13 14.19
CA ALA A 109 1.26 7.12 15.65
C ALA A 109 -0.08 7.63 16.22
N ARG A 110 -0.64 8.71 15.64
CA ARG A 110 -1.96 9.24 16.02
C ARG A 110 -3.09 8.28 15.66
N PHE A 111 -2.98 7.55 14.55
CA PHE A 111 -3.94 6.52 14.19
C PHE A 111 -3.89 5.34 15.16
N ALA A 112 -2.69 4.85 15.51
CA ALA A 112 -2.49 3.81 16.51
C ALA A 112 -3.05 4.23 17.89
N ASP A 113 -2.74 5.45 18.35
CA ASP A 113 -3.27 6.01 19.60
C ASP A 113 -4.81 6.13 19.55
N SER A 114 -5.38 6.50 18.40
CA SER A 114 -6.83 6.56 18.22
C SER A 114 -7.51 5.18 18.27
N ILE A 115 -6.88 4.14 17.69
CA ILE A 115 -7.35 2.76 17.77
C ILE A 115 -7.31 2.28 19.24
N LEU A 116 -6.18 2.50 19.92
CA LEU A 116 -6.01 2.14 21.34
C LEU A 116 -7.02 2.86 22.24
N LYS A 117 -7.32 4.14 21.98
CA LYS A 117 -8.33 4.90 22.74
C LYS A 117 -9.77 4.50 22.42
N LYS A 118 -10.08 4.15 21.17
CA LYS A 118 -11.43 3.68 20.77
C LYS A 118 -11.73 2.26 21.25
N SER A 119 -10.70 1.46 21.51
CA SER A 119 -10.79 0.14 22.15
C SER A 119 -11.61 0.15 23.45
N GLN A 120 -11.50 1.23 24.24
CA GLN A 120 -12.20 1.33 25.52
C GLN A 120 -13.73 1.38 25.44
N ARG A 121 -14.34 1.51 24.24
CA ARG A 121 -15.80 1.65 24.16
C ARG A 121 -16.53 0.80 23.11
N ASN A 122 -15.94 0.37 21.98
CA ASN A 122 -16.76 -0.20 20.89
C ASN A 122 -16.09 -1.21 19.91
N LEU A 123 -14.81 -1.60 20.04
CA LEU A 123 -14.16 -2.53 19.09
C LEU A 123 -13.94 -3.90 19.75
N SER A 124 -14.22 -4.98 19.02
CA SER A 124 -13.84 -6.33 19.46
C SER A 124 -12.32 -6.52 19.38
N GLU A 125 -11.76 -7.38 20.25
CA GLU A 125 -10.33 -7.68 20.29
C GLU A 125 -9.79 -8.05 18.90
N SER A 126 -10.53 -8.84 18.13
CA SER A 126 -10.14 -9.26 16.77
C SER A 126 -10.07 -8.10 15.76
N GLU A 127 -10.95 -7.10 15.84
CA GLU A 127 -10.90 -5.94 14.94
C GLU A 127 -9.72 -5.03 15.28
N GLN A 128 -9.39 -4.93 16.57
CA GLN A 128 -8.21 -4.20 17.01
C GLN A 128 -6.93 -4.86 16.50
N GLU A 129 -6.82 -6.19 16.60
CA GLU A 129 -5.68 -6.95 16.10
C GLU A 129 -5.51 -6.78 14.58
N GLU A 130 -6.60 -6.81 13.81
CA GLU A 130 -6.54 -6.56 12.36
C GLU A 130 -6.03 -5.15 12.07
N LYS A 131 -6.54 -4.13 12.75
CA LYS A 131 -6.11 -2.74 12.57
C LYS A 131 -4.66 -2.51 13.00
N MET A 132 -4.18 -3.22 14.03
CA MET A 132 -2.77 -3.19 14.42
C MET A 132 -1.88 -3.85 13.38
N ALA A 133 -2.29 -5.00 12.83
CA ALA A 133 -1.57 -5.67 11.75
C ALA A 133 -1.47 -4.78 10.50
N ASP A 134 -2.56 -4.10 10.16
CA ASP A 134 -2.61 -3.11 9.08
C ASP A 134 -1.59 -1.97 9.29
N ILE A 135 -1.52 -1.41 10.50
CA ILE A 135 -0.53 -0.37 10.84
C ILE A 135 0.89 -0.88 10.64
N ILE A 136 1.19 -2.11 11.05
CA ILE A 136 2.52 -2.73 10.90
C ILE A 136 2.90 -2.87 9.42
N ILE A 137 1.94 -3.20 8.56
CA ILE A 137 2.18 -3.29 7.11
C ILE A 137 2.62 -1.94 6.55
N ILE A 138 1.89 -0.85 6.87
CA ILE A 138 2.27 0.49 6.39
C ILE A 138 3.58 0.96 7.03
N PHE A 139 3.81 0.60 8.30
CA PHE A 139 5.04 0.93 9.01
C PHE A 139 6.28 0.32 8.35
N LYS A 140 6.17 -0.88 7.78
CA LYS A 140 7.25 -1.51 7.00
C LYS A 140 7.72 -0.66 5.81
N TYR A 141 6.84 0.17 5.26
CA TYR A 141 7.10 1.02 4.10
C TYR A 141 7.64 2.42 4.45
N LEU A 142 7.59 2.82 5.73
CA LEU A 142 8.21 4.06 6.18
C LEU A 142 9.73 3.87 6.23
N ASP A 143 10.47 4.75 5.55
CA ASP A 143 11.94 4.68 5.48
C ASP A 143 12.62 4.93 6.85
N ASN A 144 11.92 5.63 7.75
CA ASN A 144 12.44 5.97 9.07
C ASN A 144 12.31 4.81 10.07
N LYS A 145 13.18 3.82 9.93
CA LYS A 145 13.48 2.85 10.99
C LYS A 145 14.28 3.44 12.17
N ASP A 146 14.66 4.72 12.12
CA ASP A 146 15.50 5.37 13.14
C ASP A 146 14.74 6.28 14.14
N ILE A 147 13.42 6.51 13.98
CA ILE A 147 12.66 7.43 14.86
C ILE A 147 11.95 6.70 16.01
N PHE A 148 11.82 5.38 15.96
CA PHE A 148 11.15 4.58 17.01
C PHE A 148 12.11 4.04 18.09
N GLN A 149 13.36 4.49 18.10
CA GLN A 149 14.32 4.26 19.20
C GLN A 149 14.81 5.59 19.77
N MET A 150 13.99 6.22 20.61
CA MET A 150 14.48 7.02 21.74
C MET A 150 13.74 6.63 23.00
#